data_AF-G8R5T8-F1
#
_entry.id   AF-G8R5T8-F1
#
_cell.length_a   1.000
_cell.length_b   1.000
_cell.length_c   1.000
_cell.angle_alpha   90.00
_cell.angle_beta   90.00
_cell.angle_gamma   90.00
#
_symmetry.space_group_name_H-M   'P 1'
#
loop_
_entity.id
_entity.type
_entity.pdbx_description
1 polymer ?
#
loop_
_entity_poly.entity_id
_entity_poly.type
_entity_poly.pdbx_seq_one_letter_code
_entity_poly.pdbx_strand_id
1 'polypeptide(L)'
;MMKTIAPLLIFLISGFSSCFGQYEPATPDSTIAKDYTEVEIRRFLLTQEKGTPVWELAKQSQVSHSMGVLATFVGTAFILSNAVILSSGSSDGYYGTDNSFYYTGVAFGVANIGVAVWQLLRADLKLQEAKRLYKYQ
;
A
#
# COMPACT_ATOMS: atom_id res chain seq x y z
N MET A 1 24.90 11.08 9.82
CA MET A 1 23.79 11.25 8.85
C MET A 1 22.51 10.43 9.17
N MET A 2 22.43 9.63 10.24
CA MET A 2 21.22 8.82 10.56
C MET A 2 20.00 9.60 11.11
N LYS A 3 20.15 10.88 11.47
CA LYS A 3 19.10 11.63 12.19
C LYS A 3 17.93 12.13 11.32
N THR A 4 18.09 12.16 9.99
CA THR A 4 17.08 12.71 9.05
C THR A 4 16.10 11.67 8.50
N ILE A 5 16.43 10.38 8.55
CA ILE A 5 15.61 9.31 7.94
C ILE A 5 14.44 8.93 8.86
N ALA A 6 14.67 8.88 10.18
CA ALA A 6 13.64 8.57 11.17
C ALA A 6 12.45 9.56 11.14
N PRO A 7 12.63 10.89 11.14
CA PRO A 7 11.51 11.82 11.05
C PRO A 7 10.78 11.75 9.69
N LEU A 8 11.48 11.43 8.59
CA LEU A 8 10.85 11.26 7.29
C LEU A 8 9.94 10.02 7.26
N LEU A 9 10.42 8.89 7.81
CA LEU A 9 9.62 7.68 7.98
C LEU A 9 8.43 7.91 8.90
N ILE A 10 8.61 8.60 10.02
CA ILE A 10 7.51 8.93 10.95
C ILE A 10 6.50 9.85 10.25
N PHE A 11 6.95 10.85 9.49
CA PHE A 11 6.06 11.74 8.74
C PHE A 11 5.26 10.99 7.66
N LEU A 12 5.91 10.07 6.94
CA LEU A 12 5.26 9.21 5.94
C LEU A 12 4.23 8.26 6.58
N ILE A 13 4.54 7.65 7.72
CA ILE A 13 3.62 6.76 8.45
C ILE A 13 2.44 7.56 9.04
N SER A 14 2.69 8.76 9.56
CA SER A 14 1.67 9.62 10.17
C SER A 14 0.70 10.18 9.13
N GLY A 15 1.21 10.60 7.97
CA GLY A 15 0.38 11.04 6.84
C GLY A 15 -0.46 9.92 6.23
N PHE A 16 -0.02 8.67 6.34
CA PHE A 16 -0.79 7.51 5.90
C PHE A 16 -1.93 7.18 6.88
N SER A 17 -1.66 7.22 8.19
CA SER A 17 -2.68 6.96 9.22
C SER A 17 -3.84 7.96 9.19
N SER A 18 -3.59 9.23 8.83
CA SER A 18 -4.66 10.23 8.69
C SER A 18 -5.56 9.97 7.47
N CYS A 19 -5.05 9.37 6.38
CA CYS A 19 -5.86 8.94 5.25
C CYS A 19 -6.74 7.71 5.56
N PHE A 20 -6.37 6.89 6.53
CA PHE A 20 -7.13 5.69 6.90
C PHE A 20 -8.34 5.97 7.81
N GLY A 21 -8.32 7.07 8.58
CA GLY A 21 -9.31 7.32 9.64
C GLY A 21 -10.53 8.17 9.29
N GLN A 22 -10.54 8.85 8.13
CA GLN A 22 -11.53 9.91 7.85
C GLN A 22 -12.37 9.71 6.58
N TYR A 23 -12.36 8.53 5.97
CA TYR A 23 -13.24 8.28 4.82
C TYR A 23 -14.55 7.64 5.29
N GLU A 24 -15.45 8.48 5.79
CA GLU A 24 -16.87 8.17 5.76
C GLU A 24 -17.29 7.97 4.29
N PRO A 25 -17.82 6.80 3.90
CA PRO A 25 -18.20 6.56 2.53
C PRO A 25 -19.34 7.50 2.16
N ALA A 26 -19.16 8.29 1.10
CA ALA A 26 -20.23 9.07 0.50
C ALA A 26 -21.40 8.13 0.15
N THR A 27 -22.63 8.53 0.47
CA THR A 27 -23.86 7.80 0.13
C THR A 27 -23.90 7.55 -1.38
N PRO A 28 -23.76 6.30 -1.82
CA PRO A 28 -23.64 6.01 -3.22
C PRO A 28 -25.02 5.63 -3.77
N ASP A 29 -25.24 5.93 -5.04
CA ASP A 29 -26.46 5.54 -5.75
C ASP A 29 -26.64 4.02 -5.69
N SER A 30 -27.89 3.58 -5.56
CA SER A 30 -28.30 2.20 -5.22
C SER A 30 -27.81 1.08 -6.15
N THR A 31 -27.08 1.38 -7.23
CA THR A 31 -26.57 0.40 -8.20
C THR A 31 -25.14 0.73 -8.63
N ILE A 32 -24.33 -0.31 -8.85
CA ILE A 32 -23.01 -0.19 -9.47
C ILE A 32 -23.20 0.20 -10.93
N ALA A 33 -22.92 1.47 -11.28
CA ALA A 33 -22.93 1.90 -12.67
C ALA A 33 -21.72 1.33 -13.43
N LYS A 34 -21.87 1.13 -14.74
CA LYS A 34 -20.78 0.62 -15.61
C LYS A 34 -19.57 1.54 -15.67
N ASP A 35 -19.75 2.80 -15.31
CA ASP A 35 -18.74 3.85 -15.49
C ASP A 35 -17.93 4.10 -14.21
N TYR A 36 -18.22 3.34 -13.13
CA TYR A 36 -17.53 3.51 -11.85
C TYR A 36 -16.11 2.96 -11.89
N THR A 37 -15.19 3.74 -11.34
CA THR A 37 -13.82 3.28 -11.06
C THR A 37 -13.82 2.19 -10.00
N GLU A 38 -12.78 1.37 -9.93
CA GLU A 38 -12.68 0.33 -8.91
C GLU A 38 -12.72 0.86 -7.48
N VAL A 39 -12.23 2.08 -7.28
CA VAL A 39 -12.28 2.77 -5.99
C VAL A 39 -13.73 3.10 -5.61
N GLU A 40 -14.51 3.61 -6.55
CA GLU A 40 -15.93 3.92 -6.36
C GLU A 40 -16.76 2.65 -6.15
N ILE A 41 -16.50 1.60 -6.93
CA ILE A 41 -17.18 0.31 -6.75
C ILE A 41 -16.88 -0.25 -5.35
N ARG A 42 -15.61 -0.22 -4.92
CA ARG A 42 -15.24 -0.69 -3.58
C ARG A 42 -15.93 0.13 -2.49
N ARG A 43 -16.04 1.46 -2.66
CA ARG A 43 -16.79 2.34 -1.73
C ARG A 43 -18.27 1.99 -1.69
N PHE A 44 -18.89 1.77 -2.85
CA PHE A 44 -20.29 1.36 -2.94
C PHE A 44 -20.53 0.01 -2.22
N LEU A 45 -19.67 -0.98 -2.45
CA LEU A 45 -19.82 -2.28 -1.80
C LEU A 45 -19.66 -2.23 -0.28
N LEU A 46 -19.00 -1.19 0.25
CA LEU A 46 -18.85 -0.96 1.69
C LEU A 46 -20.07 -0.30 2.34
N THR A 47 -21.04 0.20 1.57
CA THR A 47 -22.31 0.71 2.10
C THR A 47 -23.39 -0.35 2.21
N GLN A 48 -23.09 -1.59 1.77
CA GLN A 48 -23.93 -2.76 2.02
C GLN A 48 -24.01 -3.06 3.53
N GLU A 49 -25.00 -3.86 3.92
CA GLU A 49 -25.19 -4.24 5.31
C GLU A 49 -23.91 -4.87 5.90
N LYS A 50 -23.47 -4.34 7.05
CA LYS A 50 -22.26 -4.80 7.73
C LYS A 50 -22.41 -6.27 8.11
N GLY A 51 -21.35 -7.05 7.88
CA GLY A 51 -21.33 -8.48 8.17
C GLY A 51 -21.84 -9.37 7.03
N THR A 52 -22.35 -8.79 5.93
CA THR A 52 -22.60 -9.56 4.71
C THR A 52 -21.28 -10.01 4.06
N PRO A 53 -21.27 -11.14 3.32
CA PRO A 53 -20.07 -11.59 2.61
C PRO A 53 -19.52 -10.55 1.63
N VAL A 54 -20.40 -9.78 0.99
CA VAL A 54 -20.04 -8.67 0.08
C VAL A 54 -19.28 -7.58 0.83
N TRP A 55 -19.82 -7.14 1.98
CA TRP A 55 -19.19 -6.10 2.79
C TRP A 55 -17.83 -6.54 3.33
N GLU A 56 -17.71 -7.77 3.84
CA GLU A 56 -16.46 -8.31 4.36
C GLU A 56 -15.37 -8.40 3.28
N LEU A 57 -15.72 -8.88 2.08
CA LEU A 57 -14.78 -8.95 0.97
C LEU A 57 -14.36 -7.57 0.48
N ALA A 58 -15.28 -6.61 0.40
CA ALA A 58 -14.97 -5.24 0.02
C ALA A 58 -14.05 -4.55 1.04
N LYS A 59 -14.29 -4.76 2.34
CA LYS A 59 -13.44 -4.27 3.43
C LYS A 59 -12.06 -4.88 3.37
N GLN A 60 -11.96 -6.21 3.22
CA GLN A 60 -10.68 -6.89 3.10
C GLN A 60 -9.92 -6.47 1.83
N SER A 61 -10.62 -6.22 0.73
CA SER A 61 -10.03 -5.65 -0.49
C SER A 61 -9.43 -4.28 -0.22
N GLN A 62 -10.15 -3.39 0.47
CA GLN A 62 -9.65 -2.06 0.82
C GLN A 62 -8.40 -2.13 1.69
N VAL A 63 -8.41 -2.95 2.75
CA VAL A 63 -7.26 -3.12 3.64
C VAL A 63 -6.05 -3.67 2.89
N SER A 64 -6.23 -4.72 2.08
CA SER A 64 -5.15 -5.29 1.27
C SER A 64 -4.61 -4.26 0.27
N HIS A 65 -5.47 -3.48 -0.38
CA HIS A 65 -5.04 -2.46 -1.34
C HIS A 65 -4.16 -1.41 -0.65
N SER A 66 -4.62 -0.85 0.47
CA SER A 66 -3.87 0.19 1.18
C SER A 66 -2.57 -0.33 1.78
N MET A 67 -2.54 -1.58 2.28
CA MET A 67 -1.29 -2.24 2.70
C MET A 67 -0.33 -2.44 1.52
N GLY A 68 -0.86 -2.78 0.34
CA GLY A 68 -0.09 -2.87 -0.89
C GLY A 68 0.57 -1.54 -1.26
N VAL A 69 -0.20 -0.45 -1.28
CA VAL A 69 0.32 0.89 -1.57
C VAL A 69 1.40 1.29 -0.55
N LEU A 70 1.16 1.08 0.75
CA LEU A 70 2.14 1.38 1.80
C LEU A 70 3.44 0.59 1.61
N ALA A 71 3.34 -0.71 1.34
CA ALA A 71 4.50 -1.56 1.10
C ALA A 71 5.29 -1.11 -0.15
N THR A 72 4.61 -0.64 -1.22
CA THR A 72 5.28 -0.05 -2.39
C THR A 72 6.06 1.21 -2.00
N PHE A 73 5.45 2.11 -1.23
CA PHE A 73 6.12 3.35 -0.78
C PHE A 73 7.35 3.04 0.08
N VAL A 74 7.20 2.17 1.08
CA VAL A 74 8.31 1.75 1.95
C VAL A 74 9.40 1.08 1.12
N GLY A 75 9.04 0.12 0.26
CA GLY A 75 9.99 -0.58 -0.60
C GLY A 75 10.78 0.35 -1.52
N THR A 76 10.09 1.29 -2.17
CA THR A 76 10.70 2.30 -3.05
C THR A 76 11.62 3.23 -2.27
N ALA A 77 11.21 3.67 -1.07
CA ALA A 77 12.05 4.51 -0.21
C ALA A 77 13.34 3.79 0.22
N PHE A 78 13.28 2.50 0.54
CA PHE A 78 14.46 1.70 0.83
C PHE A 78 15.38 1.55 -0.37
N ILE A 79 14.84 1.27 -1.57
CA ILE A 79 15.65 1.17 -2.79
C ILE A 79 16.34 2.50 -3.09
N LEU A 80 15.59 3.61 -3.11
CA LEU A 80 16.13 4.93 -3.47
C LEU A 80 17.16 5.42 -2.45
N SER A 81 16.88 5.30 -1.15
CA SER A 81 17.82 5.75 -0.11
C SER A 81 19.14 4.99 -0.16
N ASN A 82 19.11 3.68 -0.39
CA ASN A 82 20.33 2.87 -0.50
C ASN A 82 21.04 3.07 -1.85
N ALA A 83 20.31 3.27 -2.96
CA ALA A 83 20.89 3.58 -4.26
C ALA A 83 21.62 4.93 -4.26
N VAL A 84 21.04 5.96 -3.64
CA VAL A 84 21.68 7.29 -3.51
C VAL A 84 22.98 7.18 -2.71
N ILE A 85 23.00 6.41 -1.61
CA ILE A 85 24.20 6.23 -0.79
C ILE A 85 25.28 5.44 -1.55
N LEU A 86 24.90 4.37 -2.25
CA LEU A 86 25.83 3.62 -3.11
C LEU A 86 26.43 4.48 -4.23
N SER A 87 25.64 5.39 -4.81
CA SER A 87 26.10 6.30 -5.88
C SER A 87 26.95 7.47 -5.41
N SER A 88 26.94 7.79 -4.11
CA SER A 88 27.66 8.93 -3.51
C SER A 88 28.88 8.53 -2.69
N GLY A 89 29.21 7.23 -2.65
CA GLY A 89 30.46 6.73 -2.07
C GLY A 89 31.66 7.16 -2.93
N SER A 90 32.36 8.21 -2.49
CA SER A 90 33.63 8.63 -3.09
C SER A 90 34.76 7.64 -2.79
N SER A 91 35.73 7.54 -3.70
CA SER A 91 36.89 6.64 -3.67
C SER A 91 37.89 6.86 -2.52
N ASP A 92 37.61 7.78 -1.60
CA ASP A 92 38.53 8.16 -0.53
C ASP A 92 38.08 7.59 0.82
N GLY A 93 38.45 6.32 1.04
CA GLY A 93 39.00 5.85 2.31
C GLY A 93 38.19 6.01 3.61
N TYR A 94 36.89 6.30 3.57
CA TYR A 94 36.10 6.43 4.81
C TYR A 94 35.57 5.07 5.29
N TYR A 95 36.25 4.58 6.32
CA TYR A 95 35.85 3.53 7.27
C TYR A 95 34.33 3.27 7.40
N GLY A 96 33.91 2.08 6.97
CA GLY A 96 33.25 1.15 7.90
C GLY A 96 31.84 0.67 7.58
N THR A 97 31.11 1.24 6.62
CA THR A 97 29.83 0.66 6.19
C THR A 97 30.07 -0.36 5.10
N ASP A 98 30.17 -1.61 5.54
CA ASP A 98 30.29 -2.79 4.70
C ASP A 98 29.21 -2.72 3.59
N ASN A 99 29.62 -2.75 2.32
CA ASN A 99 28.72 -2.58 1.16
C ASN A 99 27.50 -3.53 1.23
N SER A 100 27.67 -4.65 1.92
CA SER A 100 26.64 -5.62 2.33
C SER A 100 25.41 -4.99 2.99
N PHE A 101 25.56 -3.94 3.80
CA PHE A 101 24.45 -3.26 4.47
C PHE A 101 23.54 -2.53 3.48
N TYR A 102 24.10 -1.86 2.47
CA TYR A 102 23.33 -1.16 1.45
C TYR A 102 22.63 -2.12 0.48
N TYR A 103 23.31 -3.21 0.08
CA TYR A 103 22.67 -4.28 -0.69
C TYR A 103 21.54 -4.96 0.08
N THR A 104 21.68 -5.12 1.40
CA THR A 104 20.61 -5.62 2.27
C THR A 104 19.41 -4.66 2.29
N GLY A 105 19.66 -3.35 2.34
CA GLY A 105 18.61 -2.33 2.24
C GLY A 105 17.85 -2.37 0.90
N VAL A 106 18.56 -2.56 -0.21
CA VAL A 106 17.94 -2.75 -1.54
C VAL A 106 17.13 -4.05 -1.58
N ALA A 107 17.67 -5.16 -1.07
CA ALA A 107 16.96 -6.44 -1.01
C ALA A 107 15.69 -6.36 -0.15
N PHE A 108 15.74 -5.66 0.98
CA PHE A 108 14.57 -5.38 1.81
C PHE A 108 13.53 -4.53 1.06
N GLY A 109 13.99 -3.54 0.28
CA GLY A 109 13.13 -2.74 -0.58
C GLY A 109 12.41 -3.56 -1.65
N VAL A 110 13.14 -4.46 -2.35
CA VAL A 110 12.56 -5.37 -3.35
C VAL A 110 11.57 -6.35 -2.70
N ALA A 111 11.89 -6.89 -1.53
CA ALA A 111 10.97 -7.76 -0.79
C ALA A 111 9.66 -7.05 -0.44
N ASN A 112 9.72 -5.78 -0.01
CA ASN A 112 8.53 -4.97 0.26
C ASN A 112 7.69 -4.71 -1.01
N ILE A 113 8.33 -4.50 -2.17
CA ILE A 113 7.61 -4.41 -3.45
C ILE A 113 6.94 -5.76 -3.79
N GLY A 114 7.59 -6.88 -3.53
CA GLY A 114 6.98 -8.21 -3.69
C GLY A 114 5.74 -8.39 -2.82
N VAL A 115 5.81 -8.00 -1.55
CA VAL A 115 4.66 -7.98 -0.63
C VAL A 115 3.57 -7.03 -1.14
N ALA A 116 3.94 -5.88 -1.68
CA ALA A 116 3.02 -4.91 -2.23
C ALA A 116 2.21 -5.49 -3.40
N VAL A 117 2.89 -6.08 -4.39
CA VAL A 117 2.26 -6.73 -5.54
C VAL A 117 1.31 -7.83 -5.08
N TRP A 118 1.75 -8.67 -4.14
CA TRP A 118 0.90 -9.73 -3.58
C TRP A 118 -0.37 -9.18 -2.92
N GLN A 119 -0.25 -8.12 -2.12
CA GLN A 119 -1.39 -7.49 -1.45
C GLN A 119 -2.35 -6.80 -2.44
N LEU A 120 -1.83 -6.17 -3.49
CA LEU A 120 -2.64 -5.54 -4.54
C LEU A 120 -3.40 -6.60 -5.35
N LEU A 121 -2.76 -7.71 -5.72
CA LEU A 121 -3.44 -8.84 -6.39
C LEU A 121 -4.55 -9.43 -5.52
N ARG A 122 -4.26 -9.66 -4.23
CA ARG A 122 -5.26 -10.15 -3.29
C ARG A 122 -6.42 -9.17 -3.12
N ALA A 123 -6.14 -7.86 -3.17
CA ALA A 123 -7.16 -6.84 -3.09
C ALA A 123 -8.09 -6.88 -4.30
N ASP A 124 -7.54 -7.02 -5.50
CA ASP A 124 -8.32 -7.11 -6.74
C ASP A 124 -9.19 -8.37 -6.77
N LEU A 125 -8.62 -9.55 -6.49
CA LEU A 125 -9.39 -10.81 -6.43
C LEU A 125 -10.58 -10.72 -5.48
N LYS A 126 -10.40 -10.12 -4.30
CA LYS A 126 -11.49 -9.92 -3.33
C LYS A 126 -12.54 -8.93 -3.83
N LEU A 127 -12.12 -7.88 -4.54
CA LEU A 127 -13.05 -6.92 -5.13
C LEU A 127 -13.88 -7.57 -6.25
N GLN A 128 -13.26 -8.38 -7.11
CA GLN A 128 -13.96 -9.13 -8.15
C GLN A 128 -14.96 -10.12 -7.56
N GLU A 129 -14.59 -10.82 -6.49
CA GLU A 129 -15.50 -11.74 -5.80
C GLU A 129 -16.66 -11.00 -5.12
N ALA A 130 -16.41 -9.84 -4.50
CA ALA A 130 -17.46 -9.00 -3.94
C ALA A 130 -18.43 -8.48 -5.02
N LYS A 131 -17.90 -8.04 -6.17
CA LYS A 131 -18.70 -7.64 -7.36
C LYS A 131 -19.56 -8.81 -7.86
N ARG A 132 -18.98 -10.01 -7.93
CA ARG A 132 -19.68 -11.23 -8.35
C ARG A 132 -20.84 -11.53 -7.41
N LEU A 133 -20.60 -11.57 -6.10
CA LEU A 133 -21.63 -11.85 -5.10
C LEU A 133 -22.74 -10.81 -5.10
N TYR A 134 -22.41 -9.53 -5.22
CA TYR A 134 -23.41 -8.46 -5.31
C TYR A 134 -24.32 -8.59 -6.55
N LYS A 135 -23.79 -9.05 -7.69
CA LYS A 135 -24.60 -9.26 -8.92
C LYS A 135 -25.63 -10.38 -8.79
N TYR A 136 -25.38 -11.35 -7.90
CA TYR A 136 -26.24 -12.53 -7.70
C TYR A 136 -27.05 -12.47 -6.39
N GLN A 137 -26.94 -11.38 -5.62
CA GLN A 137 -27.87 -11.03 -4.55
C GLN A 137 -29.12 -10.36 -5.13
#